data_AF-A0A971CX06-F1
#
_entry.id   AF-A0A971CX06-F1
#
_cell.length_a   1.000
_cell.length_b   1.000
_cell.length_c   1.000
_cell.angle_alpha   90.00
_cell.angle_beta   90.00
_cell.angle_gamma   90.00
#
_symmetry.space_group_name_H-M   'P 1'
#
loop_
_entity.id
_entity.type
_entity.pdbx_description
1 polymer ?
#
loop_
_entity_poly.entity_id
_entity_poly.type
_entity_poly.pdbx_seq_one_letter_code
_entity_poly.pdbx_strand_id
1 'polypeptide(L)'
;MNAKNPIHYIARAAGVFMATLLVLLLVVAVQAITFEVASVFWTATPASSTEPKQELTLEQARTQRITLARKEFLLDGTLHLVTESGRDRWQLLRASNPLDTPMGQEQVYDVNDRLLWDGPPKERPYDYLSWAQDTRRDSLTYQRMRNLQQLVEPRILEIPVATQEQLREEWRYLPWDDCFVGYSLEGGRAGYLSAAGWTDSKADVRPFGPFQSFQAWWPPDSHSPTLLWQTGQCIYEIRFASRQIEMLVESPRSRIEYVAMNPGYRFWLASSETMARTRPLLHCRTSDEVHHVILKDPDQTITVATPQEWQQWYGNHCEFAATKEALFLRRTWLEYPAPAARGNPDWWTGFRRTPKTGSVELYRVDETGGLNLVNRYSWTLPGDPGAIRYVELRSSVKRFVSAFSPLLCDFVQLPFPRTFWQNLAQYDFVRELIQVVEEMRPHYSVWSLLVTAAILALTFRHGRPRRTSWGRLVFWLVFVALLNVAGFLVYWALNHTPTTACPACGKRRSLSRTDCVHCRAALPTPEHGQLDLIFGV
;
A
#
# COMPACT_ATOMS: atom_id res chain seq x y z
N MET A 1 39.33 -48.56 15.92
CA MET A 1 39.52 -47.09 15.85
C MET A 1 38.70 -46.45 16.95
N ASN A 2 39.36 -45.70 17.82
CA ASN A 2 38.80 -44.99 18.98
C ASN A 2 37.87 -43.85 18.55
N ALA A 3 36.60 -43.90 18.95
CA ALA A 3 35.67 -42.78 18.84
C ALA A 3 35.93 -41.77 19.97
N LYS A 4 36.97 -40.93 19.82
CA LYS A 4 37.16 -39.75 20.68
C LYS A 4 36.43 -38.55 20.06
N ASN A 5 35.47 -38.02 20.82
CA ASN A 5 34.77 -36.73 20.66
C ASN A 5 33.64 -36.63 19.62
N PRO A 6 32.41 -37.11 19.93
CA PRO A 6 31.19 -36.82 19.17
C PRO A 6 30.88 -35.30 19.09
N ILE A 7 31.33 -34.53 20.09
CA ILE A 7 31.15 -33.07 20.16
C ILE A 7 31.82 -32.34 18.98
N HIS A 8 32.96 -32.83 18.48
CA HIS A 8 33.61 -32.23 17.30
C HIS A 8 32.87 -32.48 16.00
N TYR A 9 32.16 -33.61 15.87
CA TYR A 9 31.32 -33.91 14.71
C TYR A 9 30.04 -33.08 14.72
N ILE A 10 29.43 -32.91 15.89
CA ILE A 10 28.24 -32.06 16.07
C ILE A 10 28.61 -30.58 15.86
N ALA A 11 29.74 -30.11 16.39
CA ALA A 11 30.21 -28.74 16.18
C ALA A 11 30.60 -28.46 14.71
N ARG A 12 31.20 -29.43 14.01
CA ARG A 12 31.44 -29.32 12.55
C ARG A 12 30.14 -29.31 11.76
N ALA A 13 29.19 -30.18 12.10
CA ALA A 13 27.88 -30.21 11.44
C ALA A 13 27.08 -28.91 11.70
N ALA A 14 27.12 -28.38 12.92
CA ALA A 14 26.52 -27.10 13.29
C ALA A 14 27.23 -25.92 12.62
N GLY A 15 28.57 -25.94 12.52
CA GLY A 15 29.33 -24.93 11.79
C GLY A 15 29.03 -24.92 10.29
N VAL A 16 28.91 -26.10 9.67
CA VAL A 16 28.49 -26.25 8.27
C VAL A 16 27.03 -25.79 8.09
N PHE A 17 26.14 -26.13 9.02
CA PHE A 17 24.75 -25.68 9.01
C PHE A 17 24.63 -24.16 9.13
N MET A 18 25.33 -23.54 10.09
CA MET A 18 25.32 -22.09 10.29
C MET A 18 25.95 -21.35 9.11
N ALA A 19 27.05 -21.86 8.55
CA ALA A 19 27.64 -21.30 7.33
C ALA A 19 26.69 -21.40 6.14
N THR A 20 25.97 -22.52 6.01
CA THR A 20 24.95 -22.70 4.96
C THR A 20 23.79 -21.73 5.16
N LEU A 21 23.29 -21.58 6.38
CA LEU A 21 22.24 -20.62 6.73
C LEU A 21 22.65 -19.18 6.41
N LEU A 22 23.89 -18.80 6.75
CA LEU A 22 24.41 -17.45 6.56
C LEU A 22 24.60 -17.13 5.07
N VAL A 23 25.05 -18.11 4.28
CA VAL A 23 25.10 -18.00 2.82
C VAL A 23 23.69 -17.89 2.23
N LEU A 24 22.72 -18.66 2.70
CA LEU A 24 21.32 -18.57 2.26
C LEU A 24 20.72 -17.19 2.58
N LEU A 25 20.98 -16.65 3.76
CA LEU A 25 20.53 -15.31 4.16
C LEU A 25 21.17 -14.20 3.31
N LEU A 26 22.47 -14.31 3.01
CA LEU A 26 23.17 -13.36 2.14
C LEU A 26 22.58 -13.37 0.72
N VAL A 27 22.25 -14.56 0.21
CA VAL A 27 21.61 -14.71 -1.11
C VAL A 27 20.22 -14.08 -1.14
N VAL A 28 19.42 -14.29 -0.09
CA VAL A 28 18.10 -13.65 0.05
C VAL A 28 18.22 -12.13 0.09
N ALA A 29 19.22 -11.59 0.81
CA ALA A 29 19.46 -10.15 0.87
C ALA A 29 19.85 -9.57 -0.50
N VAL A 30 20.77 -10.22 -1.23
CA VAL A 30 21.17 -9.80 -2.58
C VAL A 30 19.99 -9.85 -3.55
N GLN A 31 19.13 -10.87 -3.45
CA GLN A 31 17.92 -10.98 -4.27
C GLN A 31 16.93 -9.85 -4.00
N ALA A 32 16.67 -9.54 -2.74
CA ALA A 32 15.79 -8.42 -2.38
C ALA A 32 16.35 -7.08 -2.88
N ILE A 33 17.66 -6.85 -2.72
CA ILE A 33 18.33 -5.67 -3.27
C ILE A 33 18.20 -5.62 -4.79
N THR A 34 18.37 -6.74 -5.49
CA THR A 34 18.29 -6.79 -6.96
C THR A 34 16.85 -6.54 -7.44
N PHE A 35 15.84 -7.08 -6.74
CA PHE A 35 14.44 -6.82 -7.01
C PHE A 35 14.11 -5.33 -6.80
N GLU A 36 14.54 -4.75 -5.69
CA GLU A 36 14.33 -3.33 -5.39
C GLU A 36 15.04 -2.44 -6.41
N VAL A 37 16.32 -2.68 -6.72
CA VAL A 37 17.09 -1.93 -7.73
C VAL A 37 16.45 -2.07 -9.12
N ALA A 38 16.07 -3.28 -9.53
CA ALA A 38 15.41 -3.50 -10.82
C ALA A 38 14.05 -2.79 -10.88
N SER A 39 13.28 -2.84 -9.79
CA SER A 39 12.00 -2.15 -9.70
C SER A 39 12.19 -0.62 -9.77
N VAL A 40 13.18 -0.07 -9.06
CA VAL A 40 13.56 1.35 -9.12
C VAL A 40 13.97 1.74 -10.53
N PHE A 41 14.88 1.01 -11.18
CA PHE A 41 15.32 1.33 -12.55
C PHE A 41 14.17 1.26 -13.57
N TRP A 42 13.26 0.29 -13.44
CA TRP A 42 12.11 0.16 -14.34
C TRP A 42 10.99 1.17 -14.05
N THR A 43 10.89 1.67 -12.80
CA THR A 43 10.03 2.81 -12.45
C THR A 43 10.63 4.16 -12.84
N ALA A 44 11.96 4.27 -12.88
CA ALA A 44 12.71 5.49 -13.20
C ALA A 44 13.06 5.60 -14.69
N THR A 45 12.79 4.57 -15.50
CA THR A 45 12.71 4.68 -16.95
C THR A 45 11.25 4.88 -17.34
N PRO A 46 10.71 6.12 -17.28
CA PRO A 46 9.52 6.41 -18.07
C PRO A 46 9.87 6.05 -19.52
N ALA A 47 8.92 5.46 -20.25
CA ALA A 47 9.00 5.46 -21.70
C ALA A 47 9.41 6.88 -22.11
N SER A 48 10.54 7.01 -22.80
CA SER A 48 11.10 8.31 -23.15
C SER A 48 10.00 9.14 -23.82
N SER A 49 9.48 10.14 -23.12
CA SER A 49 8.51 11.09 -23.63
C SER A 49 9.21 12.10 -24.54
N THR A 50 10.01 11.57 -25.47
CA THR A 50 10.57 12.27 -26.62
C THR A 50 9.57 12.35 -27.77
N GLU A 51 8.32 11.94 -27.55
CA GLU A 51 7.24 12.37 -28.43
C GLU A 51 7.03 13.89 -28.25
N PRO A 52 7.02 14.66 -29.34
CA PRO A 52 6.77 16.10 -29.26
C PRO A 52 5.44 16.31 -28.54
N LYS A 53 5.37 17.32 -27.65
CA LYS A 53 4.12 17.76 -27.01
C LYS A 53 3.10 18.01 -28.12
N GLN A 54 2.24 17.04 -28.37
CA GLN A 54 1.19 17.16 -29.36
C GLN A 54 0.25 18.22 -28.82
N GLU A 55 0.09 19.33 -29.55
CA GLU A 55 -0.91 20.33 -29.22
C GLU A 55 -2.27 19.63 -29.20
N LEU A 56 -2.91 19.64 -28.04
CA LEU A 56 -4.24 19.04 -27.87
C LEU A 56 -5.21 19.76 -28.80
N THR A 57 -6.06 19.01 -29.49
CA THR A 57 -7.18 19.62 -30.20
C THR A 57 -8.09 20.33 -29.19
N LEU A 58 -8.87 21.30 -29.65
CA LEU A 58 -9.80 22.05 -28.79
C LEU A 58 -10.78 21.10 -28.04
N GLU A 59 -11.23 20.03 -28.70
CA GLU A 59 -12.09 19.01 -28.09
C GLU A 59 -11.36 18.15 -27.05
N GLN A 60 -10.08 17.82 -27.28
CA GLN A 60 -9.27 17.08 -26.31
C GLN A 60 -8.97 17.94 -25.08
N ALA A 61 -8.63 19.22 -25.28
CA ALA A 61 -8.41 20.18 -24.20
C ALA A 61 -9.68 20.36 -23.36
N ARG A 62 -10.86 20.49 -24.01
CA ARG A 62 -12.16 20.52 -23.33
C ARG A 62 -12.43 19.25 -22.53
N THR A 63 -12.24 18.08 -23.14
CA THR A 63 -12.46 16.78 -22.48
C THR A 63 -11.54 16.59 -21.27
N GLN A 64 -10.27 17.00 -21.40
CA GLN A 64 -9.30 16.96 -20.30
C GLN A 64 -9.70 17.92 -19.18
N ARG A 65 -10.12 19.15 -19.50
CA ARG A 65 -10.61 20.11 -18.52
C ARG A 65 -11.82 19.57 -17.75
N ILE A 66 -12.85 19.08 -18.45
CA ILE A 66 -14.03 18.48 -17.83
C ILE A 66 -13.63 17.29 -16.95
N THR A 67 -12.71 16.44 -17.42
CA THR A 67 -12.25 15.27 -16.67
C THR A 67 -11.54 15.66 -15.38
N LEU A 68 -10.65 16.66 -15.42
CA LEU A 68 -9.83 17.10 -14.29
C LEU A 68 -10.52 18.09 -13.35
N ALA A 69 -11.56 18.77 -13.81
CA ALA A 69 -12.32 19.71 -12.99
C ALA A 69 -12.96 19.00 -11.78
N ARG A 70 -13.04 19.70 -10.65
CA ARG A 70 -13.95 19.35 -9.56
C ARG A 70 -15.39 19.63 -10.00
N LYS A 71 -16.31 18.74 -9.65
CA LYS A 71 -17.73 18.84 -9.98
C LYS A 71 -18.43 19.36 -8.73
N GLU A 72 -18.61 20.67 -8.66
CA GLU A 72 -19.15 21.35 -7.48
C GLU A 72 -20.58 21.82 -7.73
N PHE A 73 -21.46 21.57 -6.75
CA PHE A 73 -22.86 21.94 -6.84
C PHE A 73 -23.18 23.13 -5.94
N LEU A 74 -24.03 24.00 -6.46
CA LEU A 74 -24.74 25.03 -5.72
C LEU A 74 -26.00 24.44 -5.04
N LEU A 75 -26.60 25.21 -4.14
CA LEU A 75 -27.80 24.82 -3.38
C LEU A 75 -29.04 24.56 -4.25
N ASP A 76 -29.15 25.29 -5.35
CA ASP A 76 -30.21 25.14 -6.35
C ASP A 76 -29.99 23.91 -7.26
N GLY A 77 -28.88 23.21 -7.10
CA GLY A 77 -28.49 22.06 -7.92
C GLY A 77 -27.72 22.41 -9.18
N THR A 78 -27.39 23.69 -9.42
CA THR A 78 -26.53 24.11 -10.52
C THR A 78 -25.13 23.51 -10.35
N LEU A 79 -24.60 22.89 -11.41
CA LEU A 79 -23.27 22.28 -11.42
C LEU A 79 -22.26 23.22 -12.08
N HIS A 80 -21.14 23.45 -11.40
CA HIS A 80 -19.97 24.11 -11.95
C HIS A 80 -18.77 23.15 -12.05
N LEU A 81 -17.96 23.37 -13.08
CA LEU A 81 -16.70 22.69 -13.31
C LEU A 81 -15.58 23.60 -12.83
N VAL A 82 -14.90 23.19 -11.77
CA VAL A 82 -13.96 24.03 -11.04
C VAL A 82 -12.54 23.48 -11.20
N THR A 83 -11.66 24.25 -11.82
CA THR A 83 -10.25 23.88 -12.05
C THR A 83 -9.32 24.79 -11.26
N GLU A 84 -8.39 24.22 -10.50
CA GLU A 84 -7.40 24.97 -9.70
C GLU A 84 -6.00 24.75 -10.27
N SER A 85 -5.22 25.82 -10.42
CA SER A 85 -3.85 25.76 -10.93
C SER A 85 -2.87 25.35 -9.81
N GLY A 86 -2.12 24.26 -10.02
CA GLY A 86 -0.91 23.96 -9.26
C GLY A 86 -1.07 23.29 -7.89
N ARG A 87 -2.26 22.79 -7.52
CA ARG A 87 -2.46 22.14 -6.20
C ARG A 87 -2.38 20.61 -6.19
N ASP A 88 -2.56 19.95 -7.33
CA ASP A 88 -2.64 18.49 -7.31
C ASP A 88 -1.24 17.85 -7.46
N ARG A 89 -0.77 17.16 -6.42
CA ARG A 89 0.50 16.39 -6.44
C ARG A 89 0.52 15.35 -7.57
N TRP A 90 -0.66 14.97 -8.09
CA TRP A 90 -0.84 14.07 -9.23
C TRP A 90 -0.95 14.77 -10.60
N GLN A 91 -1.17 16.09 -10.65
CA GLN A 91 -1.07 16.89 -11.88
C GLN A 91 0.38 17.02 -12.37
N LEU A 92 1.36 16.92 -11.47
CA LEU A 92 2.79 16.91 -11.81
C LEU A 92 3.23 15.67 -12.61
N LEU A 93 2.44 14.59 -12.60
CA LEU A 93 2.78 13.31 -13.27
C LEU A 93 1.91 12.99 -14.50
N ARG A 94 0.92 13.82 -14.83
CA ARG A 94 0.10 13.66 -16.04
C ARG A 94 -0.05 15.01 -16.71
N ALA A 95 0.69 15.17 -17.79
CA ALA A 95 0.63 16.26 -18.77
C ALA A 95 0.36 17.65 -18.18
N SER A 96 1.40 18.49 -18.21
CA SER A 96 1.31 19.94 -18.02
C SER A 96 0.01 20.48 -18.64
N ASN A 97 -0.92 20.95 -17.79
CA ASN A 97 -2.09 21.70 -18.23
C ASN A 97 -1.61 22.80 -19.20
N PRO A 98 -2.26 22.97 -20.36
CA PRO A 98 -1.93 24.04 -21.29
C PRO A 98 -2.62 25.35 -20.88
N LEU A 99 -2.65 25.69 -19.59
CA LEU A 99 -3.18 26.98 -19.16
C LEU A 99 -2.12 27.74 -18.39
N ASP A 100 -1.79 28.91 -18.95
CA ASP A 100 -0.93 29.97 -18.41
C ASP A 100 -1.47 30.59 -17.09
N THR A 101 -2.28 29.87 -16.32
CA THR A 101 -2.89 30.36 -15.09
C THR A 101 -1.85 30.40 -13.96
N PRO A 102 -1.60 31.56 -13.33
CA PRO A 102 -0.75 31.67 -12.14
C PRO A 102 -1.15 30.66 -11.06
N MET A 103 -0.18 30.06 -10.36
CA MET A 103 -0.46 29.10 -9.27
C MET A 103 -1.40 29.70 -8.22
N GLY A 104 -2.40 28.93 -7.79
CA GLY A 104 -3.36 29.35 -6.77
C GLY A 104 -4.55 30.15 -7.29
N GLN A 105 -4.73 30.23 -8.62
CA GLN A 105 -5.97 30.70 -9.24
C GLN A 105 -6.93 29.53 -9.50
N GLU A 106 -8.22 29.85 -9.46
CA GLU A 106 -9.31 28.94 -9.75
C GLU A 106 -10.12 29.51 -10.91
N GLN A 107 -10.44 28.64 -11.87
CA GLN A 107 -11.34 28.93 -12.97
C GLN A 107 -12.61 28.11 -12.80
N VAL A 108 -13.74 28.77 -13.00
CA VAL A 108 -15.07 28.18 -12.84
C VAL A 108 -15.76 28.24 -14.19
N TYR A 109 -16.18 27.08 -14.69
CA TYR A 109 -16.90 26.92 -15.93
C TYR A 109 -18.30 26.36 -15.65
N ASP A 110 -19.26 26.66 -16.53
CA ASP A 110 -20.52 25.93 -16.58
C ASP A 110 -20.34 24.55 -17.25
N VAL A 111 -21.42 23.76 -17.27
CA VAL A 111 -21.44 22.43 -17.91
C VAL A 111 -21.23 22.45 -19.43
N ASN A 112 -21.42 23.60 -20.06
CA ASN A 112 -21.24 23.84 -21.49
C ASN A 112 -19.82 24.36 -21.82
N ASP A 113 -18.91 24.37 -20.83
CA ASP A 113 -17.53 24.85 -20.94
C ASP A 113 -17.42 26.38 -21.15
N ARG A 114 -18.42 27.15 -20.73
CA ARG A 114 -18.35 28.61 -20.69
C ARG A 114 -17.70 29.06 -19.39
N LEU A 115 -16.65 29.88 -19.48
CA LEU A 115 -16.01 30.49 -18.32
C LEU A 115 -16.99 31.45 -17.63
N LEU A 116 -17.23 31.20 -16.35
CA LEU A 116 -18.09 32.01 -15.49
C LEU A 116 -17.28 32.94 -14.59
N TRP A 117 -16.13 32.48 -14.11
CA TRP A 117 -15.27 33.25 -13.21
C TRP A 117 -13.82 32.76 -13.26
N ASP A 118 -12.88 33.68 -13.05
CA ASP A 118 -11.43 33.43 -13.00
C ASP A 118 -10.82 34.34 -11.92
N GLY A 119 -10.13 33.76 -10.94
CA GLY A 119 -9.53 34.52 -9.84
C GLY A 119 -9.07 33.67 -8.66
N PRO A 120 -8.69 34.30 -7.53
CA PRO A 120 -8.27 33.58 -6.32
C PRO A 120 -9.47 32.98 -5.58
N PRO A 121 -9.41 31.72 -5.08
CA PRO A 121 -10.58 31.03 -4.50
C PRO A 121 -11.34 31.78 -3.39
N LYS A 122 -10.65 32.68 -2.67
CA LYS A 122 -11.24 33.51 -1.60
C LYS A 122 -12.19 34.60 -2.11
N GLU A 123 -12.08 34.99 -3.38
CA GLU A 123 -12.89 36.03 -4.01
C GLU A 123 -13.99 35.45 -4.91
N ARG A 124 -14.13 34.12 -4.93
CA ARG A 124 -15.12 33.45 -5.77
C ARG A 124 -16.54 33.83 -5.32
N PRO A 125 -17.44 34.24 -6.24
CA PRO A 125 -18.79 34.65 -5.90
C PRO A 125 -19.76 33.47 -5.67
N TYR A 126 -19.25 32.24 -5.59
CA TYR A 126 -20.05 31.01 -5.54
C TYR A 126 -19.85 30.25 -4.23
N ASP A 127 -20.98 29.98 -3.58
CA ASP A 127 -21.08 29.21 -2.35
C ASP A 127 -21.50 27.76 -2.66
N TYR A 128 -20.53 26.87 -2.77
CA TYR A 128 -20.79 25.45 -3.06
C TYR A 128 -21.21 24.66 -1.80
N LEU A 129 -21.89 23.54 -2.03
CA LEU A 129 -22.17 22.54 -1.00
C LEU A 129 -20.87 22.04 -0.36
N SER A 130 -20.87 21.94 0.97
CA SER A 130 -19.73 21.42 1.74
C SER A 130 -19.90 19.93 2.01
N TRP A 131 -19.16 19.13 1.25
CA TRP A 131 -19.19 17.66 1.32
C TRP A 131 -18.46 17.12 2.56
N ALA A 132 -19.00 16.05 3.15
CA ALA A 132 -18.33 15.27 4.17
C ALA A 132 -17.06 14.61 3.60
N GLN A 133 -15.94 14.78 4.29
CA GLN A 133 -14.63 14.27 3.85
C GLN A 133 -14.22 13.06 4.69
N ASP A 134 -13.60 12.07 4.03
CA ASP A 134 -13.08 10.87 4.68
C ASP A 134 -12.10 11.24 5.81
N THR A 135 -12.38 10.72 7.00
CA THR A 135 -11.59 10.95 8.21
C THR A 135 -10.26 10.17 8.22
N ARG A 136 -10.13 9.13 7.39
CA ARG A 136 -9.01 8.18 7.44
C ARG A 136 -7.63 8.82 7.28
N ARG A 137 -7.49 9.85 6.43
CA ARG A 137 -6.19 10.49 6.16
C ARG A 137 -5.62 11.22 7.38
N ASP A 138 -6.50 11.74 8.23
CA ASP A 138 -6.15 12.50 9.43
C ASP A 138 -6.27 11.65 10.72
N SER A 139 -6.67 10.38 10.59
CA SER A 139 -6.93 9.49 11.72
C SER A 139 -5.70 8.70 12.18
N LEU A 140 -5.66 8.36 13.47
CA LEU A 140 -4.80 7.31 13.98
C LEU A 140 -5.53 5.97 13.83
N THR A 141 -4.95 5.05 13.06
CA THR A 141 -5.56 3.75 12.73
C THR A 141 -5.09 2.64 13.67
N TYR A 142 -5.82 1.53 13.69
CA TYR A 142 -5.46 0.32 14.43
C TYR A 142 -4.02 -0.14 14.16
N GLN A 143 -3.57 -0.10 12.90
CA GLN A 143 -2.20 -0.47 12.53
C GLN A 143 -1.17 0.46 13.19
N ARG A 144 -1.42 1.77 13.20
CA ARG A 144 -0.55 2.74 13.89
C ARG A 144 -0.57 2.54 15.40
N MET A 145 -1.74 2.33 16.00
CA MET A 145 -1.89 2.06 17.43
C MET A 145 -1.11 0.81 17.84
N ARG A 146 -1.27 -0.28 17.09
CA ARG A 146 -0.56 -1.54 17.34
C ARG A 146 0.96 -1.35 17.28
N ASN A 147 1.46 -0.61 16.30
CA ASN A 147 2.90 -0.33 16.19
C ASN A 147 3.43 0.45 17.40
N LEU A 148 2.66 1.42 17.91
CA LEU A 148 3.05 2.20 19.11
C LEU A 148 3.12 1.34 20.38
N GLN A 149 2.26 0.32 20.49
CA GLN A 149 2.18 -0.57 21.64
C GLN A 149 3.20 -1.71 21.61
N GLN A 150 3.78 -2.02 20.45
CA GLN A 150 4.75 -3.10 20.27
C GLN A 150 6.22 -2.68 20.46
N LEU A 151 6.47 -1.40 20.77
CA LEU A 151 7.80 -0.90 21.08
C LEU A 151 8.30 -1.45 22.42
N VAL A 152 9.64 -1.48 22.59
CA VAL A 152 10.31 -1.93 23.84
C VAL A 152 9.81 -1.15 25.05
N GLU A 153 9.52 0.14 24.84
CA GLU A 153 8.74 0.96 25.76
C GLU A 153 7.41 1.30 25.07
N PRO A 154 6.30 0.63 25.45
CA PRO A 154 5.01 0.84 24.80
C PRO A 154 4.55 2.29 25.03
N ARG A 155 4.30 3.02 23.95
CA ARG A 155 3.76 4.38 24.04
C ARG A 155 2.28 4.30 24.35
N ILE A 156 1.88 4.93 25.45
CA ILE A 156 0.49 5.05 25.86
C ILE A 156 -0.11 6.26 25.14
N LEU A 157 -1.36 6.16 24.71
CA LEU A 157 -2.08 7.32 24.18
C LEU A 157 -2.53 8.18 25.37
N GLU A 158 -2.03 9.41 25.41
CA GLU A 158 -2.31 10.39 26.45
C GLU A 158 -3.04 11.59 25.85
N ILE A 159 -4.13 11.99 26.52
CA ILE A 159 -5.02 13.05 26.09
C ILE A 159 -5.00 14.15 27.16
N PRO A 160 -4.41 15.31 26.88
CA PRO A 160 -4.34 16.40 27.84
C PRO A 160 -5.69 17.12 27.94
N VAL A 161 -6.12 17.40 29.17
CA VAL A 161 -7.26 18.27 29.44
C VAL A 161 -6.75 19.54 30.11
N ALA A 162 -6.94 20.66 29.44
CA ALA A 162 -6.42 21.96 29.87
C ALA A 162 -7.52 23.02 29.92
N THR A 163 -7.25 24.06 30.69
CA THR A 163 -7.87 25.39 30.58
C THR A 163 -6.90 26.36 29.91
N GLN A 164 -7.31 27.61 29.68
CA GLN A 164 -6.48 28.62 29.02
C GLN A 164 -5.10 28.80 29.67
N GLU A 165 -5.02 28.68 30.99
CA GLU A 165 -3.82 28.99 31.77
C GLU A 165 -3.04 27.74 32.24
N GLN A 166 -3.66 26.55 32.25
CA GLN A 166 -3.04 25.39 32.89
C GLN A 166 -3.60 24.06 32.37
N LEU A 167 -2.72 23.06 32.28
CA LEU A 167 -3.12 21.65 32.20
C LEU A 167 -3.80 21.24 33.51
N ARG A 168 -4.91 20.49 33.45
CA ARG A 168 -5.66 20.03 34.62
C ARG A 168 -5.56 18.53 34.84
N GLU A 169 -5.75 17.78 33.76
CA GLU A 169 -5.79 16.32 33.80
C GLU A 169 -5.08 15.72 32.59
N GLU A 170 -4.63 14.48 32.74
CA GLU A 170 -4.11 13.66 31.67
C GLU A 170 -4.90 12.35 31.61
N TRP A 171 -5.53 12.09 30.47
CA TRP A 171 -6.32 10.90 30.24
C TRP A 171 -5.55 9.89 29.42
N ARG A 172 -5.29 8.72 30.01
CA ARG A 172 -4.50 7.65 29.40
C ARG A 172 -5.40 6.53 28.92
N TYR A 173 -5.26 6.14 27.66
CA TYR A 173 -5.95 4.97 27.13
C TYR A 173 -5.28 3.68 27.62
N LEU A 174 -6.05 2.79 28.24
CA LEU A 174 -5.60 1.47 28.68
C LEU A 174 -6.11 0.41 27.71
N PRO A 175 -5.27 -0.19 26.85
CA PRO A 175 -5.74 -1.12 25.82
C PRO A 175 -6.37 -2.41 26.36
N TRP A 176 -5.95 -2.84 27.56
CA TRP A 176 -6.45 -4.07 28.19
C TRP A 176 -7.83 -3.90 28.81
N ASP A 177 -8.06 -2.77 29.49
CA ASP A 177 -9.36 -2.41 30.07
C ASP A 177 -10.29 -1.76 29.01
N ASP A 178 -9.72 -1.35 27.86
CA ASP A 178 -10.39 -0.68 26.73
C ASP A 178 -11.22 0.52 27.19
N CYS A 179 -10.56 1.37 27.97
CA CYS A 179 -11.12 2.59 28.55
C CYS A 179 -10.02 3.66 28.68
N PHE A 180 -10.43 4.91 28.91
CA PHE A 180 -9.53 5.97 29.33
C PHE A 180 -9.56 6.14 30.86
N VAL A 181 -8.39 6.36 31.46
CA VAL A 181 -8.25 6.66 32.89
C VAL A 181 -7.66 8.06 33.03
N GLY A 182 -8.38 8.93 33.73
CA GLY A 182 -7.95 10.29 34.01
C GLY A 182 -7.08 10.37 35.25
N TYR A 183 -6.02 11.17 35.20
CA TYR A 183 -5.17 11.51 36.33
C TYR A 183 -5.12 13.02 36.47
N SER A 184 -5.32 13.53 37.68
CA SER A 184 -5.02 14.93 38.00
C SER A 184 -3.51 15.13 38.05
N LEU A 185 -3.06 16.37 37.85
CA LEU A 185 -1.63 16.70 37.98
C LEU A 185 -1.08 16.52 39.39
N GLU A 186 -1.95 16.49 40.40
CA GLU A 186 -1.59 16.18 41.79
C GLU A 186 -1.41 14.67 42.04
N GLY A 187 -1.61 13.84 41.00
CA GLY A 187 -1.42 12.38 41.05
C GLY A 187 -2.66 11.59 41.47
N GLY A 188 -3.79 12.26 41.70
CA GLY A 188 -5.08 11.61 42.01
C GLY A 188 -5.77 11.07 40.76
N ARG A 189 -6.47 9.93 40.86
CA ARG A 189 -7.29 9.43 39.75
C ARG A 189 -8.55 10.31 39.61
N ALA A 190 -8.76 10.88 38.43
CA ALA A 190 -9.91 11.72 38.11
C ALA A 190 -11.17 10.93 37.70
N GLY A 191 -11.00 9.67 37.26
CA GLY A 191 -12.09 8.76 36.91
C GLY A 191 -11.77 7.88 35.70
N TYR A 192 -12.80 7.22 35.18
CA TYR A 192 -12.79 6.36 34.00
C TYR A 192 -13.76 6.87 32.95
N LEU A 193 -13.38 6.77 31.68
CA LEU A 193 -14.18 7.08 30.51
C LEU A 193 -14.25 5.82 29.65
N SER A 194 -15.45 5.26 29.49
CA SER A 194 -15.68 3.94 28.90
C SER A 194 -16.95 3.93 28.05
N ALA A 195 -17.30 2.80 27.41
CA ALA A 195 -18.53 2.70 26.61
C ALA A 195 -19.81 3.03 27.39
N ALA A 196 -19.80 2.82 28.71
CA ALA A 196 -20.91 3.15 29.60
C ALA A 196 -20.95 4.63 30.03
N GLY A 197 -20.02 5.45 29.54
CA GLY A 197 -19.84 6.83 29.97
C GLY A 197 -18.75 7.00 31.03
N TRP A 198 -18.86 8.09 31.79
CA TRP A 198 -17.95 8.41 32.88
C TRP A 198 -18.34 7.70 34.19
N THR A 199 -17.34 7.21 34.93
CA THR A 199 -17.52 6.59 36.24
C THR A 199 -16.26 6.74 37.10
N ASP A 200 -16.42 6.80 38.42
CA ASP A 200 -15.31 6.79 39.38
C ASP A 200 -14.87 5.37 39.80
N SER A 201 -15.67 4.36 39.44
CA SER A 201 -15.53 2.97 39.87
C SER A 201 -15.03 2.10 38.73
N LYS A 202 -13.95 1.34 38.97
CA LYS A 202 -13.41 0.39 38.00
C LYS A 202 -14.40 -0.74 37.68
N ALA A 203 -15.28 -1.11 38.60
CA ALA A 203 -16.23 -2.21 38.42
C ALA A 203 -17.30 -1.90 37.37
N ASP A 204 -17.58 -0.61 37.15
CA ASP A 204 -18.63 -0.14 36.23
C ASP A 204 -18.09 0.17 34.82
N VAL A 205 -16.79 0.02 34.61
CA VAL A 205 -16.13 0.23 33.32
C VAL A 205 -16.62 -0.80 32.30
N ARG A 206 -17.02 -0.32 31.13
CA ARG A 206 -17.38 -1.17 29.99
C ARG A 206 -16.46 -0.89 28.79
N PRO A 207 -15.86 -1.91 28.19
CA PRO A 207 -14.94 -1.72 27.07
C PRO A 207 -15.66 -1.09 25.86
N PHE A 208 -14.97 -0.20 25.11
CA PHE A 208 -15.50 0.36 23.86
C PHE A 208 -15.76 -0.70 22.78
N GLY A 209 -14.94 -1.74 22.77
CA GLY A 209 -14.85 -2.74 21.72
C GLY A 209 -13.61 -2.55 20.83
N PRO A 210 -13.34 -3.49 19.92
CA PRO A 210 -12.11 -3.52 19.14
C PRO A 210 -11.85 -2.21 18.38
N PHE A 211 -10.81 -1.49 18.81
CA PHE A 211 -10.37 -0.23 18.21
C PHE A 211 -10.10 -0.36 16.71
N GLN A 212 -10.61 0.59 15.92
CA GLN A 212 -10.36 0.71 14.48
C GLN A 212 -9.56 1.95 14.14
N SER A 213 -10.03 3.10 14.61
CA SER A 213 -9.38 4.38 14.38
C SER A 213 -9.93 5.43 15.34
N PHE A 214 -9.21 6.53 15.51
CA PHE A 214 -9.78 7.75 16.05
C PHE A 214 -9.32 8.97 15.27
N GLN A 215 -10.13 10.01 15.30
CA GLN A 215 -9.75 11.35 14.88
C GLN A 215 -9.87 12.32 16.05
N ALA A 216 -8.94 13.26 16.16
CA ALA A 216 -8.92 14.30 17.19
C ALA A 216 -9.07 15.69 16.57
N TRP A 217 -9.75 16.59 17.26
CA TRP A 217 -9.75 18.03 16.95
C TRP A 217 -9.91 18.83 18.25
N TRP A 218 -9.52 20.11 18.21
CA TRP A 218 -9.76 21.05 19.29
C TRP A 218 -10.97 21.92 18.94
N PRO A 219 -12.09 21.79 19.68
CA PRO A 219 -13.16 22.77 19.60
C PRO A 219 -12.60 24.17 19.95
N PRO A 220 -12.94 25.23 19.21
CA PRO A 220 -12.35 26.55 19.44
C PRO A 220 -12.77 27.22 20.75
N ASP A 221 -13.87 26.77 21.37
CA ASP A 221 -14.31 27.12 22.71
C ASP A 221 -13.70 26.23 23.81
N SER A 222 -12.83 25.28 23.45
CA SER A 222 -12.19 24.35 24.37
C SER A 222 -10.67 24.34 24.23
N HIS A 223 -9.99 24.28 25.37
CA HIS A 223 -8.54 24.04 25.42
C HIS A 223 -8.19 22.55 25.44
N SER A 224 -9.19 21.68 25.36
CA SER A 224 -9.03 20.22 25.38
C SER A 224 -9.55 19.59 24.08
N PRO A 225 -8.98 18.46 23.64
CA PRO A 225 -9.43 17.80 22.44
C PRO A 225 -10.77 17.10 22.63
N THR A 226 -11.48 16.98 21.52
CA THR A 226 -12.56 16.01 21.33
C THR A 226 -12.06 14.89 20.43
N LEU A 227 -12.42 13.65 20.77
CA LEU A 227 -12.12 12.48 19.95
C LEU A 227 -13.39 11.92 19.32
N LEU A 228 -13.34 11.60 18.03
CA LEU A 228 -14.24 10.65 17.40
C LEU A 228 -13.58 9.27 17.44
N TRP A 229 -14.01 8.43 18.37
CA TRP A 229 -13.48 7.08 18.60
C TRP A 229 -14.30 6.04 17.84
N GLN A 230 -13.67 5.33 16.93
CA GLN A 230 -14.32 4.33 16.07
C GLN A 230 -13.88 2.92 16.45
N THR A 231 -14.88 2.06 16.65
CA THR A 231 -14.70 0.61 16.77
C THR A 231 -15.25 -0.10 15.52
N GLY A 232 -15.28 -1.43 15.54
CA GLY A 232 -15.89 -2.19 14.45
C GLY A 232 -17.39 -1.91 14.26
N GLN A 233 -18.10 -1.56 15.33
CA GLN A 233 -19.57 -1.49 15.34
C GLN A 233 -20.12 -0.16 15.89
N CYS A 234 -19.31 0.59 16.63
CA CYS A 234 -19.77 1.80 17.29
C CYS A 234 -18.87 2.99 16.96
N ILE A 235 -19.47 4.19 16.96
CA ILE A 235 -18.75 5.46 16.91
C ILE A 235 -19.12 6.25 18.14
N TYR A 236 -18.11 6.71 18.88
CA TYR A 236 -18.26 7.53 20.07
C TYR A 236 -17.66 8.92 19.85
N GLU A 237 -18.31 9.95 20.35
CA GLU A 237 -17.72 11.26 20.56
C GLU A 237 -17.33 11.39 22.04
N ILE A 238 -16.04 11.58 22.31
CA ILE A 238 -15.49 11.69 23.65
C ILE A 238 -15.02 13.12 23.87
N ARG A 239 -15.68 13.83 24.79
CA ARG A 239 -15.36 15.19 25.20
C ARG A 239 -14.69 15.15 26.57
N PHE A 240 -13.37 15.24 26.59
CA PHE A 240 -12.61 15.06 27.84
C PHE A 240 -12.79 16.21 28.83
N ALA A 241 -12.92 17.46 28.34
CA ALA A 241 -13.14 18.62 29.22
C ALA A 241 -14.43 18.52 30.05
N SER A 242 -15.51 18.01 29.46
CA SER A 242 -16.78 17.79 30.16
C SER A 242 -16.94 16.37 30.71
N ARG A 243 -15.94 15.51 30.51
CA ARG A 243 -15.96 14.07 30.84
C ARG A 243 -17.22 13.37 30.29
N GLN A 244 -17.63 13.73 29.08
CA GLN A 244 -18.82 13.17 28.43
C GLN A 244 -18.44 12.24 27.29
N ILE A 245 -19.22 11.16 27.16
CA ILE A 245 -19.16 10.24 26.03
C ILE A 245 -20.56 10.14 25.46
N GLU A 246 -20.65 10.36 24.16
CA GLU A 246 -21.87 10.20 23.40
C GLU A 246 -21.66 9.08 22.38
N MET A 247 -22.52 8.06 22.39
CA MET A 247 -22.54 7.05 21.35
C MET A 247 -23.37 7.56 20.18
N LEU A 248 -22.69 7.93 19.09
CA LEU A 248 -23.33 8.52 17.93
C LEU A 248 -23.98 7.47 17.02
N VAL A 249 -23.36 6.30 16.92
CA VAL A 249 -23.80 5.21 16.06
C VAL A 249 -23.51 3.89 16.74
N GLU A 250 -24.49 2.98 16.67
CA GLU A 250 -24.34 1.57 16.99
C GLU A 250 -24.86 0.74 15.80
N SER A 251 -24.00 -0.12 15.26
CA SER A 251 -24.35 -1.08 14.21
C SER A 251 -24.18 -2.51 14.75
N PRO A 252 -25.23 -3.11 15.33
CA PRO A 252 -25.09 -4.39 16.03
C PRO A 252 -24.81 -5.57 15.08
N ARG A 253 -25.19 -5.45 13.81
CA ARG A 253 -25.13 -6.55 12.83
C ARG A 253 -24.06 -6.37 11.75
N SER A 254 -23.65 -5.14 11.48
CA SER A 254 -22.80 -4.80 10.34
C SER A 254 -21.58 -4.01 10.81
N ARG A 255 -20.45 -4.19 10.12
CA ARG A 255 -19.23 -3.47 10.48
C ARG A 255 -19.26 -2.07 9.88
N ILE A 256 -18.81 -1.08 10.62
CA ILE A 256 -18.58 0.27 10.10
C ILE A 256 -17.32 0.26 9.23
N GLU A 257 -17.48 0.58 7.95
CA GLU A 257 -16.38 0.56 6.98
C GLU A 257 -15.87 1.96 6.63
N TYR A 258 -16.74 2.96 6.62
CA TYR A 258 -16.38 4.30 6.17
C TYR A 258 -17.01 5.35 7.07
N VAL A 259 -16.21 6.37 7.41
CA VAL A 259 -16.64 7.50 8.24
C VAL A 259 -16.09 8.77 7.63
N ALA A 260 -17.00 9.70 7.32
CA ALA A 260 -16.69 11.01 6.79
C ALA A 260 -17.38 12.08 7.61
N MET A 261 -16.80 13.27 7.69
CA MET A 261 -17.42 14.41 8.37
C MET A 261 -17.14 15.69 7.58
N ASN A 262 -18.08 16.63 7.60
CA ASN A 262 -17.82 17.94 6.98
C ASN A 262 -17.02 18.84 7.96
N PRO A 263 -16.39 19.92 7.46
CA PRO A 263 -15.76 20.91 8.34
C PRO A 263 -16.72 21.48 9.38
N GLY A 264 -18.01 21.59 9.00
CA GLY A 264 -19.16 21.81 9.87
C GLY A 264 -19.05 21.10 11.21
N TYR A 265 -18.89 19.78 11.16
CA TYR A 265 -18.84 18.89 12.32
C TYR A 265 -17.61 19.08 13.20
N ARG A 266 -16.47 19.53 12.68
CA ARG A 266 -15.27 19.76 13.51
C ARG A 266 -15.36 21.07 14.29
N PHE A 267 -15.98 22.09 13.70
CA PHE A 267 -15.97 23.45 14.22
C PHE A 267 -17.37 23.95 14.63
N TRP A 268 -18.37 23.08 14.81
CA TRP A 268 -19.76 23.53 15.00
C TRP A 268 -19.99 24.37 16.26
N LEU A 269 -19.13 24.27 17.28
CA LEU A 269 -19.16 25.12 18.47
C LEU A 269 -18.57 26.55 18.23
N ALA A 270 -18.03 26.82 17.04
CA ALA A 270 -17.22 28.01 16.74
C ALA A 270 -17.98 29.21 16.18
N SER A 271 -19.31 29.20 16.14
CA SER A 271 -20.11 29.97 15.16
C SER A 271 -19.50 31.31 14.71
N SER A 272 -19.09 31.38 13.46
CA SER A 272 -18.93 32.63 12.72
C SER A 272 -19.47 32.43 11.30
N GLU A 273 -19.98 33.51 10.72
CA GLU A 273 -20.92 33.61 9.59
C GLU A 273 -20.70 32.66 8.41
N THR A 274 -19.49 32.15 8.17
CA THR A 274 -19.17 31.19 7.11
C THR A 274 -19.80 29.80 7.34
N MET A 275 -20.07 29.42 8.60
CA MET A 275 -20.77 28.18 8.95
C MET A 275 -22.29 28.35 9.01
N ALA A 276 -22.83 29.55 8.84
CA ALA A 276 -24.24 29.86 9.03
C ALA A 276 -25.20 29.08 8.11
N ARG A 277 -24.68 28.42 7.06
CA ARG A 277 -25.47 27.66 6.07
C ARG A 277 -25.18 26.16 6.04
N THR A 278 -24.06 25.70 6.61
CA THR A 278 -23.69 24.26 6.60
C THR A 278 -24.08 23.63 7.93
N ARG A 279 -24.89 22.58 7.87
CA ARG A 279 -25.29 21.83 9.07
C ARG A 279 -24.18 20.83 9.43
N PRO A 280 -23.77 20.70 10.70
CA PRO A 280 -22.78 19.73 11.12
C PRO A 280 -23.22 18.31 10.76
N LEU A 281 -22.36 17.57 10.07
CA LEU A 281 -22.68 16.27 9.49
C LEU A 281 -21.55 15.26 9.73
N LEU A 282 -21.93 14.10 10.25
CA LEU A 282 -21.15 12.87 10.27
C LEU A 282 -21.86 11.83 9.41
N HIS A 283 -21.15 11.28 8.43
CA HIS A 283 -21.61 10.19 7.57
C HIS A 283 -20.87 8.91 7.95
N CYS A 284 -21.61 7.85 8.21
CA CYS A 284 -21.13 6.49 8.43
C CYS A 284 -21.69 5.55 7.36
N ARG A 285 -20.88 4.64 6.84
CA ARG A 285 -21.33 3.54 5.96
C ARG A 285 -20.93 2.20 6.55
N THR A 286 -21.89 1.29 6.61
CA THR A 286 -21.72 -0.08 7.10
C THR A 286 -21.44 -1.05 5.95
N SER A 287 -20.96 -2.25 6.28
CA SER A 287 -20.56 -3.29 5.31
C SER A 287 -21.70 -3.85 4.45
N ASP A 288 -22.94 -3.63 4.85
CA ASP A 288 -24.17 -3.91 4.10
C ASP A 288 -24.59 -2.73 3.20
N GLU A 289 -23.70 -1.74 3.00
CA GLU A 289 -23.92 -0.55 2.15
C GLU A 289 -25.08 0.35 2.62
N VAL A 290 -25.42 0.29 3.91
CA VAL A 290 -26.34 1.24 4.53
C VAL A 290 -25.58 2.51 4.93
N HIS A 291 -26.15 3.67 4.61
CA HIS A 291 -25.58 4.97 4.94
C HIS A 291 -26.34 5.59 6.11
N HIS A 292 -25.64 5.91 7.20
CA HIS A 292 -26.18 6.66 8.33
C HIS A 292 -25.63 8.08 8.30
N VAL A 293 -26.53 9.05 8.35
CA VAL A 293 -26.23 10.48 8.28
C VAL A 293 -26.67 11.11 9.60
N ILE A 294 -25.70 11.46 10.43
CA ILE A 294 -25.88 12.03 11.77
C ILE A 294 -25.68 13.53 11.65
N LEU A 295 -26.73 14.28 11.96
CA LEU A 295 -26.78 15.73 11.86
C LEU A 295 -26.92 16.32 13.26
N LYS A 296 -26.24 17.44 13.50
CA LYS A 296 -26.43 18.25 14.72
C LYS A 296 -27.20 19.53 14.38
N ASP A 297 -27.87 20.10 15.38
CA ASP A 297 -28.65 21.35 15.29
C ASP A 297 -29.71 21.36 14.16
N PRO A 298 -30.89 20.74 14.37
CA PRO A 298 -31.26 19.87 15.50
C PRO A 298 -30.58 18.49 15.41
N ASP A 299 -30.55 17.74 16.50
CA ASP A 299 -29.99 16.39 16.45
C ASP A 299 -30.93 15.45 15.71
N GLN A 300 -30.42 14.82 14.65
CA GLN A 300 -31.20 13.95 13.78
C GLN A 300 -30.30 12.90 13.15
N THR A 301 -30.77 11.66 13.08
CA THR A 301 -30.11 10.60 12.33
C THR A 301 -31.02 10.12 11.21
N ILE A 302 -30.53 10.21 9.97
CA ILE A 302 -31.24 9.75 8.77
C ILE A 302 -30.51 8.52 8.23
N THR A 303 -31.25 7.45 7.98
CA THR A 303 -30.71 6.26 7.33
C THR A 303 -31.08 6.31 5.85
N VAL A 304 -30.08 6.26 4.98
CA VAL A 304 -30.24 6.38 3.53
C VAL A 304 -29.90 5.03 2.91
N ALA A 305 -30.90 4.38 2.32
CA ALA A 305 -30.74 3.16 1.56
C ALA A 305 -30.44 3.53 0.10
N THR A 306 -29.31 3.05 -0.43
CA THR A 306 -28.98 3.24 -1.84
C THR A 306 -29.64 2.15 -2.69
N PRO A 307 -30.13 2.48 -3.90
CA PRO A 307 -30.67 1.48 -4.83
C PRO A 307 -29.68 0.35 -5.12
N GLN A 308 -30.14 -0.90 -5.04
CA GLN A 308 -29.28 -2.07 -5.23
C GLN A 308 -28.64 -2.11 -6.63
N GLU A 309 -29.37 -1.62 -7.64
CA GLU A 309 -28.88 -1.47 -9.01
C GLU A 309 -27.65 -0.56 -9.14
N TRP A 310 -27.35 0.28 -8.14
CA TRP A 310 -26.13 1.08 -8.18
C TRP A 310 -24.90 0.19 -8.09
N GLN A 311 -24.95 -0.90 -7.32
CA GLN A 311 -23.81 -1.80 -7.07
C GLN A 311 -23.28 -2.49 -8.33
N GLN A 312 -24.04 -2.52 -9.42
CA GLN A 312 -23.59 -3.07 -10.70
C GLN A 312 -22.49 -2.25 -11.36
N TRP A 313 -22.37 -0.96 -11.02
CA TRP A 313 -21.43 -0.03 -11.64
C TRP A 313 -20.14 0.14 -10.83
N TYR A 314 -19.03 0.40 -11.52
CA TYR A 314 -17.75 0.65 -10.89
C TYR A 314 -17.65 2.09 -10.38
N GLY A 315 -16.96 2.25 -9.23
CA GLY A 315 -16.61 3.57 -8.71
C GLY A 315 -17.79 4.35 -8.14
N ASN A 316 -18.86 3.67 -7.69
CA ASN A 316 -19.94 4.32 -6.95
C ASN A 316 -19.41 4.90 -5.64
N HIS A 317 -19.28 6.22 -5.61
CA HIS A 317 -18.91 6.97 -4.44
C HIS A 317 -20.05 7.91 -4.06
N CYS A 318 -20.53 7.80 -2.83
CA CYS A 318 -21.58 8.64 -2.28
C CYS A 318 -21.01 9.54 -1.19
N GLU A 319 -21.21 10.84 -1.34
CA GLU A 319 -20.82 11.88 -0.40
C GLU A 319 -22.06 12.65 0.03
N PHE A 320 -22.07 13.12 1.27
CA PHE A 320 -23.20 13.85 1.82
C PHE A 320 -22.80 15.28 2.13
N ALA A 321 -23.71 16.22 1.87
CA ALA A 321 -23.60 17.61 2.31
C ALA A 321 -24.92 18.00 2.98
N ALA A 322 -24.83 18.71 4.10
CA ALA A 322 -26.01 19.14 4.83
C ALA A 322 -26.01 20.66 4.99
N THR A 323 -27.17 21.26 4.77
CA THR A 323 -27.45 22.66 5.08
C THR A 323 -28.54 22.74 6.14
N LYS A 324 -28.86 23.96 6.59
CA LYS A 324 -29.98 24.17 7.50
C LYS A 324 -31.34 23.72 6.94
N GLU A 325 -31.48 23.72 5.61
CA GLU A 325 -32.77 23.52 4.92
C GLU A 325 -32.86 22.17 4.20
N ALA A 326 -31.73 21.52 3.92
CA ALA A 326 -31.71 20.32 3.09
C ALA A 326 -30.48 19.44 3.36
N LEU A 327 -30.67 18.14 3.12
CA LEU A 327 -29.61 17.15 3.02
C LEU A 327 -29.46 16.77 1.55
N PHE A 328 -28.21 16.70 1.09
CA PHE A 328 -27.86 16.34 -0.27
C PHE A 328 -26.93 15.12 -0.29
N LEU A 329 -27.11 14.28 -1.30
CA LEU A 329 -26.22 13.18 -1.64
C LEU A 329 -25.64 13.45 -3.04
N ARG A 330 -24.31 13.53 -3.13
CA ARG A 330 -23.58 13.47 -4.41
C ARG A 330 -23.18 12.04 -4.67
N ARG A 331 -23.56 11.52 -5.83
CA ARG A 331 -23.10 10.22 -6.33
C ARG A 331 -22.19 10.44 -7.53
N THR A 332 -20.98 9.92 -7.46
CA THR A 332 -20.08 9.83 -8.61
C THR A 332 -19.94 8.37 -9.00
N TRP A 333 -20.02 8.06 -10.29
CA TRP A 333 -19.91 6.69 -10.78
C TRP A 333 -19.45 6.63 -12.23
N LEU A 334 -19.05 5.43 -12.68
CA LEU A 334 -18.66 5.16 -14.06
C LEU A 334 -19.56 4.07 -14.63
N GLU A 335 -20.05 4.29 -15.85
CA GLU A 335 -20.82 3.32 -16.63
C GLU A 335 -19.91 2.21 -17.15
N TYR A 336 -19.41 1.41 -16.21
CA TYR A 336 -18.58 0.25 -16.44
C TYR A 336 -18.87 -0.79 -15.35
N PRO A 337 -19.12 -2.06 -15.68
CA PRO A 337 -19.52 -3.06 -14.70
C PRO A 337 -18.49 -3.22 -13.57
N ALA A 338 -18.95 -3.25 -12.32
CA ALA A 338 -18.11 -3.51 -11.16
C ALA A 338 -17.38 -4.87 -11.31
N PRO A 339 -16.11 -4.98 -10.87
CA PRO A 339 -15.39 -6.23 -10.98
C PRO A 339 -15.98 -7.28 -10.04
N ALA A 340 -16.22 -8.49 -10.55
CA ALA A 340 -16.70 -9.62 -9.74
C ALA A 340 -15.72 -10.01 -8.61
N ALA A 341 -14.42 -9.73 -8.78
CA ALA A 341 -13.40 -9.93 -7.75
C ALA A 341 -12.37 -8.81 -7.80
N ARG A 342 -11.94 -8.33 -6.63
CA ARG A 342 -10.85 -7.35 -6.52
C ARG A 342 -9.57 -7.95 -7.11
N GLY A 343 -8.94 -7.19 -8.01
CA GLY A 343 -7.61 -7.54 -8.56
C GLY A 343 -7.62 -8.38 -9.85
N ASN A 344 -8.75 -8.55 -10.54
CA ASN A 344 -8.76 -9.19 -11.87
C ASN A 344 -7.98 -8.32 -12.89
N PRO A 345 -6.79 -8.75 -13.38
CA PRO A 345 -5.95 -7.93 -14.24
C PRO A 345 -6.57 -7.67 -15.61
N ASP A 346 -7.37 -8.60 -16.11
CA ASP A 346 -7.99 -8.49 -17.43
C ASP A 346 -9.16 -7.49 -17.39
N TRP A 347 -9.91 -7.47 -16.29
CA TRP A 347 -10.90 -6.43 -16.03
C TRP A 347 -10.26 -5.05 -15.98
N TRP A 348 -9.14 -4.87 -15.26
CA TRP A 348 -8.44 -3.57 -15.19
C TRP A 348 -7.90 -3.11 -16.53
N THR A 349 -7.44 -4.06 -17.35
CA THR A 349 -6.94 -3.77 -18.70
C THR A 349 -8.09 -3.33 -19.60
N GLY A 350 -9.22 -4.05 -19.58
CA GLY A 350 -10.44 -3.64 -20.28
C GLY A 350 -10.93 -2.27 -19.82
N PHE A 351 -11.03 -2.07 -18.50
CA PHE A 351 -11.45 -0.80 -17.92
C PHE A 351 -10.60 0.39 -18.38
N ARG A 352 -9.28 0.23 -18.50
CA ARG A 352 -8.39 1.31 -18.95
C ARG A 352 -8.51 1.59 -20.45
N ARG A 353 -8.68 0.55 -21.27
CA ARG A 353 -8.74 0.66 -22.73
C ARG A 353 -10.07 1.20 -23.24
N THR A 354 -11.15 0.90 -22.54
CA THR A 354 -12.50 1.24 -22.99
C THR A 354 -12.86 2.67 -22.55
N PRO A 355 -13.26 3.55 -23.48
CA PRO A 355 -13.91 4.82 -23.14
C PRO A 355 -15.18 4.54 -22.34
N LYS A 356 -15.48 5.39 -21.36
CA LYS A 356 -16.60 5.16 -20.44
C LYS A 356 -17.26 6.46 -20.03
N THR A 357 -18.55 6.41 -19.77
CA THR A 357 -19.30 7.55 -19.25
C THR A 357 -19.00 7.70 -17.75
N GLY A 358 -18.47 8.85 -17.35
CA GLY A 358 -18.51 9.30 -15.97
C GLY A 358 -19.77 10.10 -15.73
N SER A 359 -20.42 9.87 -14.58
CA SER A 359 -21.59 10.63 -14.18
C SER A 359 -21.40 11.15 -12.76
N VAL A 360 -21.91 12.37 -12.54
CA VAL A 360 -22.13 12.95 -11.23
C VAL A 360 -23.61 13.30 -11.10
N GLU A 361 -24.20 12.85 -10.01
CA GLU A 361 -25.62 13.03 -9.72
C GLU A 361 -25.75 13.73 -8.37
N LEU A 362 -26.66 14.68 -8.29
CA LEU A 362 -27.07 15.33 -7.06
C LEU A 362 -28.48 14.89 -6.70
N TYR A 363 -28.64 14.35 -5.51
CA TYR A 363 -29.92 13.98 -4.93
C TYR A 363 -30.20 14.88 -3.72
N ARG A 364 -31.47 15.28 -3.57
CA ARG A 364 -31.99 15.78 -2.30
C ARG A 364 -32.51 14.59 -1.51
N VAL A 365 -32.05 14.47 -0.27
CA VAL A 365 -32.45 13.42 0.66
C VAL A 365 -33.61 13.93 1.49
N ASP A 366 -34.71 13.20 1.53
CA ASP A 366 -35.85 13.53 2.39
C ASP A 366 -35.65 13.01 3.83
N GLU A 367 -36.57 13.35 4.72
CA GLU A 367 -36.50 12.98 6.14
C GLU A 367 -36.57 11.47 6.39
N THR A 368 -37.11 10.70 5.44
CA THR A 368 -37.18 9.23 5.49
C THR A 368 -35.95 8.56 4.89
N GLY A 369 -35.02 9.33 4.33
CA GLY A 369 -33.85 8.83 3.62
C GLY A 369 -34.09 8.51 2.14
N GLY A 370 -35.25 8.89 1.59
CA GLY A 370 -35.56 8.77 0.18
C GLY A 370 -34.73 9.74 -0.67
N LEU A 371 -34.45 9.35 -1.91
CA LEU A 371 -33.54 10.05 -2.82
C LEU A 371 -34.30 10.67 -3.99
N ASN A 372 -34.33 12.00 -4.05
CA ASN A 372 -34.93 12.75 -5.15
C ASN A 372 -33.85 13.35 -6.03
N LEU A 373 -33.76 12.91 -7.29
CA LEU A 373 -32.76 13.42 -8.23
C LEU A 373 -33.01 14.91 -8.52
N VAL A 374 -32.01 15.74 -8.26
CA VAL A 374 -32.04 17.19 -8.54
C VAL A 374 -31.37 17.48 -9.87
N ASN A 375 -30.17 16.93 -10.08
CA ASN A 375 -29.39 17.17 -11.29
C ASN A 375 -28.49 15.96 -11.61
N ARG A 376 -28.19 15.76 -12.90
CA ARG A 376 -27.25 14.77 -13.40
C ARG A 376 -26.42 15.39 -14.50
N TYR A 377 -25.11 15.24 -14.39
CA TYR A 377 -24.17 15.59 -15.45
C TYR A 377 -23.32 14.38 -15.80
N SER A 378 -23.09 14.17 -17.10
CA SER A 378 -22.30 13.06 -17.60
C SER A 378 -21.26 13.56 -18.59
N TRP A 379 -20.08 12.94 -18.56
CA TRP A 379 -18.98 13.23 -19.46
C TRP A 379 -18.30 11.95 -19.91
N THR A 380 -17.64 12.00 -21.07
CA THR A 380 -16.87 10.87 -21.57
C THR A 380 -15.48 10.89 -20.93
N LEU A 381 -15.12 9.81 -20.25
CA LEU A 381 -13.74 9.54 -19.86
C LEU A 381 -13.05 8.79 -21.02
N PRO A 382 -12.01 9.36 -21.64
CA PRO A 382 -11.31 8.71 -22.73
C PRO A 382 -10.66 7.40 -22.25
N GLY A 383 -10.72 6.38 -23.10
CA GLY A 383 -9.94 5.17 -22.92
C GLY A 383 -8.49 5.40 -23.35
N ASP A 384 -7.59 4.57 -22.84
CA ASP A 384 -6.20 4.49 -23.30
C ASP A 384 -6.02 3.16 -24.07
N PRO A 385 -6.15 3.16 -25.41
CA PRO A 385 -6.00 1.95 -26.22
C PRO A 385 -4.59 1.35 -26.10
N GLY A 386 -3.60 2.20 -25.83
CA GLY A 386 -2.21 1.84 -25.60
C GLY A 386 -1.93 1.30 -24.20
N ALA A 387 -2.92 1.31 -23.30
CA ALA A 387 -2.78 0.78 -21.95
C ALA A 387 -2.35 -0.69 -22.05
N ILE A 388 -1.09 -0.92 -21.69
CA ILE A 388 -0.53 -2.26 -21.56
C ILE A 388 -1.32 -2.96 -20.44
N ARG A 389 -1.46 -4.29 -20.55
CA ARG A 389 -2.07 -5.11 -19.49
C ARG A 389 -1.52 -4.64 -18.16
N TYR A 390 -2.39 -4.41 -17.17
CA TYR A 390 -1.92 -4.14 -15.81
C TYR A 390 -1.23 -5.40 -15.31
N VAL A 391 0.01 -5.58 -15.72
CA VAL A 391 0.95 -6.53 -15.16
C VAL A 391 1.56 -5.71 -14.06
N GLU A 392 1.13 -5.99 -12.83
CA GLU A 392 1.75 -5.44 -11.63
C GLU A 392 3.26 -5.53 -11.84
N LEU A 393 3.97 -4.40 -11.90
CA LEU A 393 5.38 -4.34 -12.36
C LEU A 393 6.24 -5.33 -11.56
N ARG A 394 5.92 -5.47 -10.27
CA ARG A 394 6.45 -6.47 -9.34
C ARG A 394 6.26 -7.91 -9.83
N SER A 395 5.15 -8.25 -10.46
CA SER A 395 4.89 -9.58 -11.03
C SER A 395 5.74 -9.91 -12.27
N SER A 396 6.08 -8.91 -13.10
CA SER A 396 7.03 -9.08 -14.22
C SER A 396 8.46 -9.25 -13.73
N VAL A 397 8.90 -8.41 -12.78
CA VAL A 397 10.21 -8.53 -12.14
C VAL A 397 10.31 -9.86 -11.39
N LYS A 398 9.25 -10.28 -10.68
CA LYS A 398 9.15 -11.61 -10.06
C LYS A 398 9.34 -12.74 -11.06
N ARG A 399 8.64 -12.71 -12.21
CA ARG A 399 8.78 -13.74 -13.27
C ARG A 399 10.21 -13.78 -13.82
N PHE A 400 10.82 -12.62 -14.00
CA PHE A 400 12.20 -12.51 -14.47
C PHE A 400 13.18 -13.09 -13.42
N VAL A 401 13.17 -12.59 -12.19
CA VAL A 401 14.08 -13.01 -11.10
C VAL A 401 13.93 -14.49 -10.76
N SER A 402 12.70 -15.01 -10.71
CA SER A 402 12.44 -16.43 -10.46
C SER A 402 12.87 -17.35 -11.62
N ALA A 403 12.92 -16.86 -12.86
CA ALA A 403 13.45 -17.62 -13.99
C ALA A 403 14.99 -17.77 -13.92
N PHE A 404 15.70 -16.81 -13.33
CA PHE A 404 17.16 -16.84 -13.22
C PHE A 404 17.68 -17.72 -12.08
N SER A 405 16.91 -18.03 -11.03
CA SER A 405 17.42 -18.83 -9.89
C SER A 405 16.37 -19.73 -9.21
N PRO A 406 15.77 -20.69 -9.93
CA PRO A 406 14.59 -21.45 -9.46
C PRO A 406 14.89 -22.34 -8.25
N LEU A 407 16.02 -23.08 -8.28
CA LEU A 407 16.40 -24.00 -7.20
C LEU A 407 16.74 -23.26 -5.90
N LEU A 408 17.30 -22.05 -5.97
CA LEU A 408 17.56 -21.23 -4.78
C LEU A 408 16.25 -20.81 -4.10
N CYS A 409 15.25 -20.38 -4.88
CA CYS A 409 13.93 -20.03 -4.37
C CYS A 409 13.23 -21.23 -3.71
N ASP A 410 13.34 -22.41 -4.32
CA ASP A 410 12.75 -23.65 -3.76
C ASP A 410 13.50 -24.14 -2.51
N PHE A 411 14.83 -24.16 -2.50
CA PHE A 411 15.64 -24.66 -1.37
C PHE A 411 15.58 -23.77 -0.13
N VAL A 412 15.45 -22.45 -0.29
CA VAL A 412 15.28 -21.51 0.84
C VAL A 412 13.89 -21.65 1.47
N GLN A 413 12.87 -22.07 0.70
CA GLN A 413 11.48 -22.05 1.14
C GLN A 413 10.90 -23.43 1.51
N LEU A 414 11.49 -24.53 1.03
CA LEU A 414 11.07 -25.91 1.34
C LEU A 414 11.18 -26.33 2.82
N PRO A 415 12.22 -25.97 3.59
CA PRO A 415 12.37 -26.45 4.97
C PRO A 415 11.56 -25.65 6.01
N PHE A 416 10.95 -24.52 5.62
CA PHE A 416 10.28 -23.62 6.55
C PHE A 416 8.78 -23.51 6.22
N PRO A 417 7.88 -23.90 7.14
CA PRO A 417 6.44 -23.70 6.96
C PRO A 417 6.12 -22.21 6.88
N ARG A 418 5.01 -21.84 6.23
CA ARG A 418 4.55 -20.43 6.11
C ARG A 418 4.53 -19.70 7.47
N THR A 419 4.22 -20.43 8.55
CA THR A 419 4.18 -19.95 9.93
C THR A 419 5.55 -19.54 10.49
N PHE A 420 6.66 -20.15 10.03
CA PHE A 420 8.01 -19.77 10.44
C PHE A 420 8.37 -18.36 9.96
N TRP A 421 8.08 -18.06 8.70
CA TRP A 421 8.30 -16.73 8.11
C TRP A 421 7.37 -15.67 8.72
N GLN A 422 6.11 -16.03 8.99
CA GLN A 422 5.16 -15.14 9.67
C GLN A 422 5.61 -14.74 11.09
N ASN A 423 6.29 -15.63 11.81
CA ASN A 423 6.82 -15.33 13.15
C ASN A 423 8.06 -14.42 13.11
N LEU A 424 8.90 -14.53 12.08
CA LEU A 424 10.06 -13.64 11.89
C LEU A 424 9.67 -12.24 11.39
N ALA A 425 8.52 -12.11 10.73
CA ALA A 425 7.98 -10.84 10.22
C ALA A 425 7.51 -9.86 11.31
N GLN A 426 7.67 -10.22 12.59
CA GLN A 426 7.36 -9.35 13.74
C GLN A 426 8.37 -8.20 13.92
N TYR A 427 9.54 -8.25 13.27
CA TYR A 427 10.55 -7.20 13.30
C TYR A 427 10.50 -6.34 12.02
N ASP A 428 10.42 -5.01 12.15
CA ASP A 428 10.17 -4.07 11.03
C ASP A 428 11.16 -4.20 9.87
N PHE A 429 12.46 -4.36 10.16
CA PHE A 429 13.50 -4.54 9.15
C PHE A 429 13.41 -5.89 8.41
N VAL A 430 12.91 -6.92 9.09
CA VAL A 430 12.78 -8.28 8.54
C VAL A 430 11.46 -8.43 7.78
N ARG A 431 10.45 -7.63 8.12
CA ARG A 431 9.12 -7.65 7.48
C ARG A 431 9.16 -7.29 6.00
N GLU A 432 9.91 -6.26 5.61
CA GLU A 432 10.03 -5.89 4.19
C GLU A 432 10.77 -6.98 3.40
N LEU A 433 11.85 -7.53 3.97
CA LEU A 433 12.56 -8.66 3.38
C LEU A 433 11.67 -9.90 3.23
N ILE A 434 10.86 -10.23 4.25
CA ILE A 434 9.95 -11.38 4.23
C ILE A 434 8.80 -11.19 3.25
N GLN A 435 8.24 -9.97 3.14
CA GLN A 435 7.22 -9.66 2.14
C GLN A 435 7.76 -9.82 0.73
N VAL A 436 8.97 -9.33 0.45
CA VAL A 436 9.64 -9.53 -0.84
C VAL A 436 9.90 -11.03 -1.09
N VAL A 437 10.33 -11.79 -0.09
CA VAL A 437 10.59 -13.24 -0.21
C VAL A 437 9.31 -14.05 -0.44
N GLU A 438 8.21 -13.75 0.26
CA GLU A 438 6.90 -14.37 0.02
C GLU A 438 6.32 -13.98 -1.35
N GLU A 439 6.50 -12.71 -1.75
CA GLU A 439 6.14 -12.23 -3.08
C GLU A 439 6.96 -12.94 -4.16
N MET A 440 8.20 -13.36 -3.91
CA MET A 440 9.06 -14.06 -4.86
C MET A 440 8.79 -15.57 -4.98
N ARG A 441 7.82 -16.14 -4.24
CA ARG A 441 7.48 -17.58 -4.30
C ARG A 441 7.19 -18.02 -5.75
N PRO A 442 8.00 -18.90 -6.37
CA PRO A 442 7.75 -19.35 -7.74
C PRO A 442 6.45 -20.15 -7.80
N HIS A 443 5.70 -20.00 -8.89
CA HIS A 443 4.72 -21.00 -9.29
C HIS A 443 5.51 -22.05 -10.07
N TYR A 444 5.52 -23.30 -9.58
CA TYR A 444 6.26 -24.42 -10.14
C TYR A 444 6.23 -24.42 -11.68
N SER A 445 7.39 -24.23 -12.30
CA SER A 445 7.54 -24.44 -13.74
C SER A 445 8.53 -25.57 -13.96
N VAL A 446 8.03 -26.73 -14.39
CA VAL A 446 8.84 -27.93 -14.73
C VAL A 446 9.99 -27.59 -15.66
N TRP A 447 9.83 -26.58 -16.52
CA TRP A 447 10.85 -26.07 -17.42
C TRP A 447 12.09 -25.53 -16.71
N SER A 448 11.94 -24.94 -15.53
CA SER A 448 13.05 -24.37 -14.76
C SER A 448 13.99 -25.46 -14.24
N LEU A 449 13.41 -26.58 -13.77
CA LEU A 449 14.14 -27.77 -13.34
C LEU A 449 14.89 -28.43 -14.50
N LEU A 450 14.26 -28.51 -15.68
CA LEU A 450 14.88 -29.06 -16.89
C LEU A 450 16.08 -28.21 -17.34
N VAL A 451 15.95 -26.88 -17.32
CA VAL A 451 17.05 -25.96 -17.67
C VAL A 451 18.20 -26.08 -16.68
N THR A 452 17.92 -26.11 -15.38
CA THR A 452 18.97 -26.26 -14.36
C THR A 452 19.65 -27.62 -14.45
N ALA A 453 18.90 -28.71 -14.69
CA ALA A 453 19.48 -30.03 -14.92
C ALA A 453 20.40 -30.06 -16.14
N ALA A 454 20.01 -29.40 -17.26
CA ALA A 454 20.82 -29.29 -18.46
C ALA A 454 22.12 -28.51 -18.19
N ILE A 455 22.04 -27.37 -17.50
CA ILE A 455 23.20 -26.54 -17.17
C ILE A 455 24.15 -27.27 -16.20
N LEU A 456 23.62 -28.01 -15.23
CA LEU A 456 24.44 -28.84 -14.33
C LEU A 456 25.12 -29.98 -15.07
N ALA A 457 24.44 -30.64 -16.01
CA ALA A 457 25.04 -31.67 -16.84
C ALA A 457 26.18 -31.11 -17.71
N LEU A 458 25.99 -29.92 -18.30
CA LEU A 458 27.02 -29.21 -19.05
C LEU A 458 28.21 -28.83 -18.17
N THR A 459 27.96 -28.27 -16.99
CA THR A 459 28.99 -27.92 -16.00
C THR A 459 29.78 -29.14 -15.55
N PHE A 460 29.10 -30.26 -15.27
CA PHE A 460 29.75 -31.51 -14.90
C PHE A 460 30.61 -32.06 -16.03
N ARG A 461 30.08 -32.09 -17.27
CA ARG A 461 30.81 -32.54 -18.45
C ARG A 461 32.05 -31.67 -18.71
N HIS A 462 31.93 -30.35 -18.58
CA HIS A 462 33.02 -29.40 -18.77
C HIS A 462 34.08 -29.50 -17.66
N GLY A 463 33.65 -29.62 -16.40
CA GLY A 463 34.51 -29.60 -15.22
C GLY A 463 35.16 -30.93 -14.86
N ARG A 464 34.54 -32.07 -15.20
CA ARG A 464 35.08 -33.40 -14.91
C ARG A 464 36.51 -33.64 -15.42
N PRO A 465 36.90 -33.26 -16.66
CA PRO A 465 38.28 -33.38 -17.12
C PRO A 465 39.21 -32.29 -16.57
N ARG A 466 38.67 -31.15 -16.13
CA ARG A 466 39.41 -29.96 -15.66
C ARG A 466 39.56 -29.88 -14.14
N ARG A 467 38.99 -30.82 -13.40
CA ARG A 467 38.98 -30.80 -11.94
C ARG A 467 40.38 -30.94 -11.34
N THR A 468 40.72 -30.05 -10.42
CA THR A 468 41.91 -30.18 -9.57
C THR A 468 41.64 -31.14 -8.42
N SER A 469 40.44 -31.06 -7.83
CA SER A 469 39.91 -31.96 -6.80
C SER A 469 38.42 -32.24 -7.02
N TRP A 470 37.91 -33.31 -6.41
CA TRP A 470 36.47 -33.58 -6.40
C TRP A 470 35.69 -32.53 -5.62
N GLY A 471 36.24 -32.03 -4.50
CA GLY A 471 35.61 -30.98 -3.70
C GLY A 471 35.39 -29.69 -4.49
N ARG A 472 36.36 -29.27 -5.32
CA ARG A 472 36.23 -28.07 -6.17
C ARG A 472 35.19 -28.25 -7.28
N LEU A 473 35.08 -29.45 -7.84
CA LEU A 473 34.03 -29.76 -8.83
C LEU A 473 32.65 -29.73 -8.18
N VAL A 474 32.49 -30.32 -7.00
CA VAL A 474 31.23 -30.28 -6.23
C VAL A 474 30.86 -28.84 -5.87
N PHE A 475 31.82 -28.03 -5.41
CA PHE A 475 31.61 -26.61 -5.14
C PHE A 475 31.03 -25.88 -6.35
N TRP A 476 31.64 -26.05 -7.54
CA TRP A 476 31.14 -25.41 -8.75
C TRP A 476 29.77 -25.91 -9.20
N LEU A 477 29.47 -27.20 -9.04
CA LEU A 477 28.14 -27.73 -9.33
C LEU A 477 27.08 -27.14 -8.39
N VAL A 478 27.39 -27.02 -7.09
CA VAL A 478 26.48 -26.37 -6.13
C VAL A 478 26.32 -24.89 -6.46
N PHE A 479 27.41 -24.18 -6.75
CA PHE A 479 27.39 -22.77 -7.13
C PHE A 479 26.53 -22.52 -8.38
N VAL A 480 26.68 -23.35 -9.41
CA VAL A 480 25.87 -23.28 -10.64
C VAL A 480 24.43 -23.73 -10.39
N ALA A 481 24.17 -24.72 -9.53
CA ALA A 481 22.81 -25.14 -9.17
C ALA A 481 22.04 -23.99 -8.51
N LEU A 482 22.73 -23.25 -7.63
CA LEU A 482 22.14 -22.14 -6.90
C LEU A 482 21.88 -20.95 -7.85
N LEU A 483 22.91 -20.46 -8.54
CA LEU A 483 22.85 -19.24 -9.35
C LEU A 483 22.47 -19.45 -10.82
N ASN A 484 22.15 -20.69 -11.21
CA ASN A 484 21.73 -21.13 -12.54
C ASN A 484 22.61 -20.54 -13.68
N VAL A 485 22.01 -19.86 -14.66
CA VAL A 485 22.71 -19.29 -15.83
C VAL A 485 23.84 -18.34 -15.43
N ALA A 486 23.62 -17.47 -14.44
CA ALA A 486 24.65 -16.53 -13.98
C ALA A 486 25.82 -17.28 -13.33
N GLY A 487 25.52 -18.28 -12.48
CA GLY A 487 26.53 -19.16 -11.91
C GLY A 487 27.33 -19.91 -12.97
N PHE A 488 26.67 -20.37 -14.03
CA PHE A 488 27.30 -21.07 -15.15
C PHE A 488 28.26 -20.17 -15.93
N LEU A 489 27.87 -18.94 -16.23
CA LEU A 489 28.72 -17.98 -16.94
C LEU A 489 29.98 -17.63 -16.13
N VAL A 490 29.84 -17.40 -14.82
CA VAL A 490 30.97 -17.17 -13.92
C VAL A 490 31.87 -18.40 -13.84
N TYR A 491 31.29 -19.59 -13.68
CA TYR A 491 32.04 -20.84 -13.73
C TYR A 491 32.83 -20.98 -15.03
N TRP A 492 32.18 -20.71 -16.17
CA TRP A 492 32.77 -20.84 -17.49
C TRP A 492 33.94 -19.86 -17.65
N ALA A 493 33.74 -18.58 -17.34
CA ALA A 493 34.76 -17.54 -17.42
C ALA A 493 36.01 -17.89 -16.58
N LEU A 494 35.82 -18.41 -15.37
CA LEU A 494 36.92 -18.65 -14.43
C LEU A 494 37.60 -20.02 -14.59
N ASN A 495 36.97 -20.99 -15.27
CA ASN A 495 37.49 -22.37 -15.31
C ASN A 495 37.69 -22.89 -16.75
N HIS A 496 37.56 -22.04 -17.77
CA HIS A 496 37.89 -22.41 -19.14
C HIS A 496 39.42 -22.49 -19.31
N THR A 497 39.95 -23.71 -19.18
CA THR A 497 41.36 -24.02 -19.43
C THR A 497 41.48 -25.10 -20.50
N PRO A 498 42.53 -25.08 -21.35
CA PRO A 498 42.76 -26.12 -22.34
C PRO A 498 43.01 -27.47 -21.67
N THR A 499 42.74 -28.56 -22.41
CA THR A 499 42.89 -29.94 -21.90
C THR A 499 43.75 -30.79 -22.83
N THR A 500 44.65 -31.59 -22.28
CA THR A 500 45.45 -32.60 -23.00
C THR A 500 44.92 -34.01 -22.72
N ALA A 501 45.14 -34.96 -23.64
CA ALA A 501 44.86 -36.37 -23.38
C ALA A 501 46.04 -37.01 -22.65
N CYS A 502 45.77 -37.78 -21.58
CA CYS A 502 46.83 -38.52 -20.90
C CYS A 502 47.35 -39.65 -21.81
N PRO A 503 48.67 -39.73 -22.09
CA PRO A 503 49.22 -40.72 -23.01
C PRO A 503 49.04 -42.16 -22.52
N ALA A 504 48.98 -42.39 -21.20
CA ALA A 504 48.84 -43.72 -20.62
C ALA A 504 47.39 -44.23 -20.50
N CYS A 505 46.38 -43.34 -20.45
CA CYS A 505 44.99 -43.77 -20.23
C CYS A 505 43.95 -43.08 -21.13
N GLY A 506 44.37 -42.24 -22.07
CA GLY A 506 43.53 -41.51 -23.02
C GLY A 506 42.59 -40.46 -22.42
N LYS A 507 42.49 -40.37 -21.08
CA LYS A 507 41.55 -39.46 -20.41
C LYS A 507 42.04 -38.01 -20.50
N ARG A 508 41.15 -37.09 -20.87
CA ARG A 508 41.44 -35.64 -20.93
C ARG A 508 41.70 -35.04 -19.54
N ARG A 509 42.72 -34.21 -19.42
CA ARG A 509 43.20 -33.55 -18.18
C ARG A 509 43.50 -32.08 -18.46
N SER A 510 43.43 -31.25 -17.43
CA SER A 510 43.86 -29.84 -17.54
C SER A 510 45.35 -29.76 -17.89
N LEU A 511 45.69 -28.82 -18.77
CA LEU A 511 47.03 -28.57 -19.30
C LEU A 511 48.01 -28.06 -18.22
N SER A 512 47.50 -27.56 -17.08
CA SER A 512 48.29 -27.03 -15.95
C SER A 512 48.78 -28.09 -14.95
N ARG A 513 48.53 -29.38 -15.20
CA ARG A 513 48.96 -30.48 -14.30
C ARG A 513 50.18 -31.21 -14.85
N THR A 514 51.04 -31.63 -13.94
CA THR A 514 52.22 -32.47 -14.20
C THR A 514 51.90 -33.96 -14.14
N ASP A 515 50.77 -34.37 -13.55
CA ASP A 515 50.40 -35.77 -13.33
C ASP A 515 48.92 -36.10 -13.60
N CYS A 516 48.64 -37.33 -14.05
CA CYS A 516 47.28 -37.81 -14.26
C CYS A 516 46.65 -38.35 -12.97
N VAL A 517 45.56 -37.73 -12.50
CA VAL A 517 44.81 -38.15 -11.29
C VAL A 517 44.33 -39.61 -11.30
N HIS A 518 44.21 -40.23 -12.47
CA HIS A 518 43.69 -41.60 -12.59
C HIS A 518 44.78 -42.68 -12.57
N CYS A 519 45.87 -42.49 -13.33
CA CYS A 519 46.93 -43.49 -13.49
C CYS A 519 48.29 -43.02 -12.97
N ARG A 520 48.38 -41.80 -12.42
CA ARG A 520 49.60 -41.13 -11.92
C ARG A 520 50.74 -40.97 -12.94
N ALA A 521 50.49 -41.26 -14.21
CA ALA A 521 51.45 -41.03 -15.29
C ALA A 521 51.74 -39.53 -15.46
N ALA A 522 52.99 -39.19 -15.76
CA ALA A 522 53.41 -37.84 -16.07
C ALA A 522 52.64 -37.31 -17.29
N LEU A 523 52.15 -36.08 -17.20
CA LEU A 523 51.52 -35.36 -18.29
C LEU A 523 52.58 -34.49 -19.00
N PRO A 524 52.45 -34.27 -20.32
CA PRO A 524 53.40 -33.44 -21.06
C PRO A 524 53.42 -32.02 -20.48
N THR A 525 54.62 -31.50 -20.24
CA THR A 525 54.82 -30.12 -19.79
C THR A 525 54.32 -29.17 -20.88
N PRO A 526 53.48 -28.18 -20.53
CA PRO A 526 52.94 -27.26 -21.52
C PRO A 526 54.02 -26.32 -22.06
N GLU A 527 53.96 -26.02 -23.37
CA GLU A 527 54.83 -25.04 -24.01
C GLU A 527 54.56 -23.62 -23.48
N HIS A 528 55.57 -22.74 -23.51
CA HIS A 528 55.45 -21.35 -23.05
C HIS A 528 54.30 -20.63 -23.80
N GLY A 529 53.37 -20.02 -23.04
CA GLY A 529 52.19 -19.30 -23.58
C GLY A 529 50.90 -20.13 -23.72
N GLN A 530 50.93 -21.47 -23.62
CA GLN A 530 49.70 -22.29 -23.73
C GLN A 530 48.80 -22.29 -22.48
N LEU A 531 49.28 -21.67 -21.39
CA LEU A 531 48.53 -21.50 -20.14
C LEU A 531 47.92 -20.09 -20.00
N ASP A 532 48.19 -19.18 -20.94
CA ASP A 532 47.65 -17.83 -20.91
C ASP A 532 46.14 -17.89 -21.14
N LEU A 533 45.38 -17.43 -20.14
CA LEU A 533 43.93 -17.36 -20.18
C LEU A 533 43.50 -16.35 -21.27
N ILE A 534 42.30 -16.55 -21.84
CA ILE A 534 41.68 -15.68 -22.85
C ILE A 534 41.43 -14.23 -22.36
N PHE A 535 41.75 -13.92 -21.10
CA PHE A 535 41.72 -12.56 -20.53
C PHE A 535 43.08 -12.13 -19.97
N GLY A 536 44.16 -12.44 -20.69
CA GLY A 536 45.44 -11.74 -20.57
C GLY A 536 45.49 -10.62 -21.61
N VAL A 537 45.15 -9.40 -21.16
CA VAL A 537 44.92 -8.14 -21.90
C VAL A 537 43.52 -7.98 -22.49
#